data_AF-A0A1G9G2J2-F1
#
_entry.id   AF-A0A1G9G2J2-F1
#
_cell.length_a   1.000
_cell.length_b   1.000
_cell.length_c   1.000
_cell.angle_alpha   90.00
_cell.angle_beta   90.00
_cell.angle_gamma   90.00
#
_symmetry.space_group_name_H-M   'P 1'
#
loop_
_entity.id
_entity.type
_entity.pdbx_description
1 polymer ?
#
loop_
_entity_poly.entity_id
_entity_poly.type
_entity_poly.pdbx_seq_one_letter_code
_entity_poly.pdbx_strand_id
1 'polypeptide(L)'
;MIASRIRAMGSVQWIALFALILAAWGALYAMALPADLRAASRLYGADFLGSLCNVAPGAAGWPVLFAMWALMAGAMMAPTALPAFATYEDLGHAGARARLAPLVAGYLAVWLGFAAAAAGAQVALAGEGLVDALGQSRSALFSGALLIGAGAYQFSAVKAACLARCRHPLTFFMAHWDEGPWRNGLRLGLVCLGCCWALMALAFVGGTMNLAFMGLATVLMALEKLSRLGRFVSAPLGVILILAGLGLAASTII
;
A
#
# COMPACT_ATOMS: atom_id res chain seq x y z
N MET A 1 28.76 -4.04 12.76
CA MET A 1 27.31 -3.84 12.92
C MET A 1 26.53 -3.80 11.60
N ILE A 2 27.00 -3.10 10.54
CA ILE A 2 26.29 -3.11 9.24
C ILE A 2 26.38 -4.49 8.54
N ALA A 3 27.56 -5.11 8.52
CA ALA A 3 27.77 -6.43 7.90
C ALA A 3 27.03 -7.59 8.60
N SER A 4 26.67 -7.46 9.88
CA SER A 4 25.85 -8.45 10.60
C SER A 4 24.36 -8.26 10.27
N ARG A 5 23.88 -7.01 10.17
CA ARG A 5 22.52 -6.71 9.69
C ARG A 5 22.30 -7.19 8.24
N ILE A 6 23.29 -6.99 7.36
CA ILE A 6 23.21 -7.45 5.96
C ILE A 6 23.16 -8.99 5.89
N ARG A 7 23.93 -9.71 6.72
CA ARG A 7 23.86 -11.18 6.80
C ARG A 7 22.54 -11.69 7.36
N ALA A 8 21.94 -11.01 8.33
CA ALA A 8 20.60 -11.36 8.86
C ALA A 8 19.50 -11.19 7.79
N MET A 9 19.60 -10.14 6.95
CA MET A 9 18.72 -9.96 5.79
C MET A 9 18.94 -10.99 4.66
N GLY A 10 19.93 -11.88 4.77
CA GLY A 10 20.15 -13.02 3.89
C GLY A 10 19.41 -14.29 4.32
N SER A 11 18.61 -14.25 5.40
CA SER A 11 17.82 -15.40 5.83
C SER A 11 16.73 -15.72 4.79
N VAL A 12 16.32 -17.00 4.73
CA VAL A 12 15.29 -17.48 3.78
C VAL A 12 14.00 -16.65 3.84
N GLN A 13 13.67 -16.13 5.02
CA GLN A 13 12.46 -15.32 5.24
C GLN A 13 12.54 -13.94 4.57
N TRP A 14 13.70 -13.28 4.61
CA TRP A 14 13.91 -12.02 3.90
C TRP A 14 13.95 -12.19 2.40
N ILE A 15 14.61 -13.26 1.91
CA ILE A 15 14.61 -13.60 0.49
C ILE A 15 13.18 -13.83 0.00
N ALA A 16 12.39 -14.61 0.75
CA ALA A 16 10.99 -14.85 0.43
C ALA A 16 10.14 -13.56 0.43
N LEU A 17 10.36 -12.66 1.40
CA LEU A 17 9.66 -11.38 1.47
C LEU A 17 10.00 -10.47 0.27
N PHE A 18 11.28 -10.32 -0.06
CA PHE A 18 11.70 -9.52 -1.20
C PHE A 18 11.24 -10.14 -2.53
N ALA A 19 11.33 -11.47 -2.67
CA ALA A 19 10.80 -12.17 -3.83
C ALA A 19 9.29 -11.94 -4.00
N LEU A 20 8.53 -11.97 -2.90
CA LEU A 20 7.09 -11.68 -2.91
C LEU A 20 6.80 -10.23 -3.31
N ILE A 21 7.55 -9.25 -2.79
CA ILE A 21 7.41 -7.83 -3.16
C ILE A 21 7.70 -7.65 -4.65
N LEU A 22 8.79 -8.22 -5.16
CA LEU A 22 9.16 -8.14 -6.57
C LEU A 22 8.14 -8.85 -7.47
N ALA A 23 7.64 -10.01 -7.05
CA ALA A 23 6.59 -10.73 -7.77
C ALA A 23 5.29 -9.92 -7.82
N ALA A 24 4.91 -9.23 -6.73
CA ALA A 24 3.74 -8.37 -6.71
C ALA A 24 3.89 -7.16 -7.65
N TRP A 25 5.04 -6.49 -7.63
CA TRP A 25 5.34 -5.41 -8.59
C TRP A 25 5.39 -5.92 -10.03
N GLY A 26 5.99 -7.09 -10.27
CA GLY A 26 6.04 -7.72 -11.59
C GLY A 26 4.66 -8.08 -12.13
N ALA A 27 3.77 -8.60 -11.28
CA ALA A 27 2.38 -8.88 -11.64
C ALA A 27 1.62 -7.60 -11.98
N LEU A 28 1.75 -6.55 -11.17
CA LEU A 28 1.13 -5.25 -11.44
C LEU A 28 1.66 -4.63 -12.74
N TYR A 29 2.97 -4.75 -13.00
CA TYR A 29 3.58 -4.31 -14.25
C TYR A 29 3.02 -5.07 -15.45
N ALA A 30 2.91 -6.40 -15.36
CA ALA A 30 2.32 -7.22 -16.42
C ALA A 30 0.85 -6.86 -16.70
N MET A 31 0.08 -6.55 -15.65
CA MET A 31 -1.30 -6.10 -15.77
C MET A 31 -1.43 -4.70 -16.40
N ALA A 32 -0.45 -3.81 -16.16
CA ALA A 32 -0.45 -2.44 -16.68
C ALA A 32 -0.04 -2.34 -18.17
N LEU A 33 0.54 -3.39 -18.75
CA LEU A 33 0.98 -3.36 -20.16
C LEU A 33 -0.22 -3.21 -21.13
N PRO A 34 -0.05 -2.47 -22.24
CA PRO A 34 -1.02 -2.41 -23.34
C PRO A 34 -1.41 -3.79 -23.85
N ALA A 35 -2.66 -3.94 -24.31
CA ALA A 35 -3.22 -5.22 -24.76
C ALA A 35 -2.38 -5.86 -25.87
N ASP A 36 -1.81 -5.05 -26.77
CA ASP A 36 -0.99 -5.50 -27.90
C ASP A 36 0.35 -6.12 -27.44
N LEU A 37 0.98 -5.51 -26.44
CA LEU A 37 2.21 -6.03 -25.82
C LEU A 37 1.93 -7.27 -24.94
N ARG A 38 0.75 -7.34 -24.30
CA ARG A 38 0.28 -8.56 -23.62
C ARG A 38 0.03 -9.69 -24.62
N ALA A 39 -0.54 -9.41 -25.78
CA ALA A 39 -0.72 -10.41 -26.83
C ALA A 39 0.63 -10.93 -27.36
N ALA A 40 1.64 -10.06 -27.50
CA ALA A 40 3.00 -10.46 -27.87
C ALA A 40 3.66 -11.37 -26.83
N SER A 41 3.38 -11.20 -25.53
CA SER A 41 3.89 -12.08 -24.46
C SER A 41 3.34 -13.52 -24.51
N ARG A 42 2.22 -13.77 -25.21
CA ARG A 42 1.67 -15.12 -25.43
C ARG A 42 2.57 -15.99 -26.32
N LEU A 43 3.36 -15.38 -27.20
CA LEU A 43 4.35 -16.11 -28.02
C LEU A 43 5.50 -16.69 -27.20
N TYR A 44 5.70 -16.22 -25.96
CA TYR A 44 6.75 -16.68 -25.05
C TYR A 44 6.26 -17.67 -23.97
N GLY A 45 5.06 -18.25 -24.12
CA GLY A 45 4.57 -19.35 -23.25
C GLY A 45 4.06 -18.92 -21.87
N ALA A 46 3.72 -17.65 -21.66
CA ALA A 46 3.20 -17.12 -20.39
C ALA A 46 1.68 -17.28 -20.23
N ASP A 47 1.10 -18.42 -20.64
CA ASP A 47 -0.36 -18.63 -20.71
C ASP A 47 -1.07 -18.52 -19.35
N PHE A 48 -0.40 -18.94 -18.26
CA PHE A 48 -0.93 -18.85 -16.89
C PHE A 48 -0.98 -17.41 -16.35
N LEU A 49 -0.04 -16.54 -16.74
CA LEU A 49 -0.07 -15.11 -16.40
C LEU A 49 -1.07 -14.37 -17.30
N GLY A 50 -1.22 -14.82 -18.55
CA GLY A 50 -2.18 -14.27 -19.50
C GLY A 50 -3.64 -14.43 -19.08
N SER A 51 -4.01 -15.48 -18.34
CA SER A 51 -5.37 -15.66 -17.81
C SER A 51 -5.70 -14.69 -16.67
N LEU A 52 -4.71 -14.32 -15.85
CA LEU A 52 -4.83 -13.26 -14.83
C LEU A 52 -4.86 -11.85 -15.43
N CYS A 53 -4.22 -11.65 -16.59
CA CYS A 53 -4.05 -10.35 -17.26
C CYS A 53 -5.09 -10.04 -18.35
N ASN A 54 -6.10 -10.89 -18.54
CA ASN A 54 -7.10 -10.76 -19.62
C ASN A 54 -8.36 -9.98 -19.23
N VAL A 55 -8.45 -9.49 -18.00
CA VAL A 55 -9.62 -8.75 -17.56
C VAL A 55 -9.24 -7.27 -17.49
N ALA A 56 -9.77 -6.48 -18.43
CA ALA A 56 -9.85 -5.04 -18.22
C ALA A 56 -10.48 -4.82 -16.83
N PRO A 57 -9.84 -4.09 -15.90
CA PRO A 57 -10.28 -4.03 -14.50
C PRO A 57 -11.77 -3.65 -14.32
N GLY A 58 -12.42 -3.04 -15.33
CA GLY A 58 -13.82 -2.61 -15.28
C GLY A 58 -14.85 -3.58 -15.84
N ALA A 59 -14.46 -4.67 -16.47
CA ALA A 59 -15.35 -5.80 -16.76
C ALA A 59 -15.17 -6.95 -15.74
N ALA A 60 -14.27 -6.75 -14.78
CA ALA A 60 -13.85 -7.76 -13.84
C ALA A 60 -14.76 -7.76 -12.61
N GLY A 61 -15.37 -8.92 -12.31
CA GLY A 61 -16.12 -9.08 -11.07
C GLY A 61 -15.24 -8.79 -9.84
N TRP A 62 -15.90 -8.52 -8.70
CA TRP A 62 -15.25 -8.22 -7.42
C TRP A 62 -13.98 -9.06 -7.09
N PRO A 63 -13.90 -10.37 -7.37
CA PRO A 63 -12.70 -11.17 -7.07
C PRO A 63 -11.42 -10.68 -7.77
N VAL A 64 -11.54 -10.18 -9.00
CA VAL A 64 -10.37 -9.69 -9.76
C VAL A 64 -9.91 -8.34 -9.20
N LEU A 65 -10.85 -7.45 -8.89
CA LEU A 65 -10.55 -6.18 -8.24
C LEU A 65 -9.92 -6.40 -6.86
N PHE A 66 -10.43 -7.37 -6.09
CA PHE A 66 -9.83 -7.78 -4.83
C PHE A 66 -8.38 -8.23 -5.01
N ALA A 67 -8.10 -9.10 -5.98
CA ALA A 67 -6.75 -9.57 -6.27
C ALA A 67 -5.81 -8.40 -6.67
N MET A 68 -6.29 -7.48 -7.52
CA MET A 68 -5.54 -6.28 -7.91
C MET A 68 -5.21 -5.40 -6.70
N TRP A 69 -6.20 -5.08 -5.85
CA TRP A 69 -6.00 -4.28 -4.65
C TRP A 69 -5.10 -4.99 -3.63
N ALA A 70 -5.18 -6.32 -3.52
CA ALA A 70 -4.31 -7.11 -2.66
C ALA A 70 -2.85 -7.06 -3.14
N LEU A 71 -2.61 -7.21 -4.45
CA LEU A 71 -1.29 -7.07 -5.05
C LEU A 71 -0.74 -5.65 -4.85
N MET A 72 -1.56 -4.63 -5.09
CA MET A 72 -1.19 -3.23 -4.88
C MET A 72 -0.84 -2.95 -3.41
N ALA A 73 -1.68 -3.37 -2.47
CA ALA A 73 -1.43 -3.22 -1.05
C ALA A 73 -0.14 -3.95 -0.63
N GLY A 74 0.07 -5.18 -1.09
CA GLY A 74 1.29 -5.94 -0.83
C GLY A 74 2.54 -5.26 -1.39
N ALA A 75 2.51 -4.87 -2.67
CA ALA A 75 3.61 -4.24 -3.39
C ALA A 75 4.03 -2.91 -2.77
N MET A 76 3.06 -2.08 -2.38
CA MET A 76 3.32 -0.76 -1.84
C MET A 76 3.63 -0.80 -0.34
N MET A 77 2.88 -1.59 0.46
CA MET A 77 2.92 -1.45 1.92
C MET A 77 3.92 -2.38 2.60
N ALA A 78 4.20 -3.56 2.05
CA ALA A 78 5.20 -4.45 2.63
C ALA A 78 6.61 -3.80 2.70
N PRO A 79 7.10 -3.08 1.66
CA PRO A 79 8.36 -2.33 1.76
C PRO A 79 8.39 -1.32 2.90
N THR A 80 7.26 -0.67 3.18
CA THR A 80 7.20 0.36 4.23
C THR A 80 7.26 -0.20 5.65
N ALA A 81 6.99 -1.51 5.82
CA ALA A 81 7.02 -2.19 7.10
C ALA A 81 8.37 -2.90 7.39
N LEU A 82 9.31 -2.89 6.45
CA LEU A 82 10.62 -3.54 6.60
C LEU A 82 11.37 -3.12 7.88
N PRO A 83 11.42 -1.83 8.29
CA PRO A 83 12.08 -1.45 9.54
C PRO A 83 11.43 -2.08 10.78
N ALA A 84 10.12 -2.27 10.76
CA ALA A 84 9.40 -2.92 11.85
C ALA A 84 9.70 -4.43 11.87
N PHE A 85 9.67 -5.10 10.71
CA PHE A 85 10.02 -6.52 10.60
C PHE A 85 11.44 -6.80 11.08
N ALA A 86 12.42 -5.96 10.69
CA ALA A 86 13.80 -6.06 11.17
C ALA A 86 13.90 -5.87 12.68
N THR A 87 13.18 -4.89 13.24
CA THR A 87 13.19 -4.65 14.69
C THR A 87 12.60 -5.84 15.47
N TYR A 88 11.55 -6.48 14.94
CA TYR A 88 10.94 -7.65 15.55
C TYR A 88 11.88 -8.87 15.56
N GLU A 89 12.64 -9.07 14.46
CA GLU A 89 13.65 -10.12 14.38
C GLU A 89 14.85 -9.85 15.30
N ASP A 90 15.32 -8.59 15.37
CA ASP A 90 16.39 -8.16 16.28
C ASP A 90 16.03 -8.46 17.75
N LEU A 91 14.77 -8.22 18.15
CA LEU A 91 14.27 -8.61 19.48
C LEU A 91 14.32 -10.13 19.69
N GLY A 92 14.05 -10.91 18.65
CA GLY A 92 14.20 -12.36 18.67
C GLY A 92 15.62 -12.83 18.97
N HIS A 93 16.60 -12.23 18.29
CA HIS A 93 18.01 -12.51 18.51
C HIS A 93 18.51 -12.07 19.90
N ALA A 94 17.85 -11.08 20.51
CA ALA A 94 18.14 -10.63 21.88
C ALA A 94 17.57 -11.55 22.98
N GLY A 95 17.05 -12.74 22.63
CA GLY A 95 16.55 -13.75 23.56
C GLY A 95 15.04 -13.86 23.64
N ALA A 96 14.30 -13.05 22.87
CA ALA A 96 12.85 -13.12 22.82
C ALA A 96 12.37 -14.20 21.82
N ARG A 97 11.20 -14.83 22.05
CA ARG A 97 10.68 -15.86 21.12
C ARG A 97 9.98 -15.23 19.91
N ALA A 98 10.76 -14.64 19.00
CA ALA A 98 10.23 -14.07 17.76
C ALA A 98 9.89 -15.14 16.72
N ARG A 99 8.74 -14.98 16.04
CA ARG A 99 8.39 -15.73 14.83
C ARG A 99 7.87 -14.74 13.78
N LEU A 100 8.65 -14.49 12.74
CA LEU A 100 8.35 -13.47 11.74
C LEU A 100 7.15 -13.84 10.86
N ALA A 101 7.02 -15.11 10.45
CA ALA A 101 5.93 -15.56 9.59
C ALA A 101 4.52 -15.23 10.13
N PRO A 102 4.15 -15.57 11.38
CA PRO A 102 2.84 -15.18 11.93
C PRO A 102 2.68 -13.66 12.10
N LEU A 103 3.76 -12.91 12.35
CA LEU A 103 3.71 -11.44 12.37
C LEU A 103 3.34 -10.88 10.99
N VAL A 104 4.05 -11.31 9.94
CA VAL A 104 3.80 -10.88 8.56
C VAL A 104 2.41 -11.31 8.11
N ALA A 105 1.97 -12.52 8.46
CA ALA A 105 0.65 -13.01 8.10
C ALA A 105 -0.47 -12.18 8.76
N GLY A 106 -0.33 -11.79 10.04
CA GLY A 106 -1.27 -10.88 10.70
C GLY A 106 -1.27 -9.49 10.07
N TYR A 107 -0.10 -8.97 9.69
CA TYR A 107 0.01 -7.70 8.97
C TYR A 107 -0.72 -7.73 7.62
N LEU A 108 -0.48 -8.78 6.83
CA LEU A 108 -1.11 -8.97 5.52
C LEU A 108 -2.62 -9.18 5.64
N ALA A 109 -3.12 -9.86 6.69
CA ALA A 109 -4.55 -10.05 6.90
C ALA A 109 -5.32 -8.72 6.98
N VAL A 110 -4.75 -7.70 7.65
CA VAL A 110 -5.36 -6.36 7.71
C VAL A 110 -5.40 -5.70 6.33
N TRP A 111 -4.31 -5.83 5.55
CA TRP A 111 -4.24 -5.28 4.20
C TRP A 111 -5.14 -6.01 3.21
N LEU A 112 -5.35 -7.31 3.36
CA LEU A 112 -6.35 -8.06 2.61
C LEU A 112 -7.76 -7.57 2.95
N GLY A 113 -8.05 -7.29 4.22
CA GLY A 113 -9.31 -6.66 4.63
C GLY A 113 -9.52 -5.29 3.97
N PHE A 114 -8.48 -4.46 3.92
CA PHE A 114 -8.51 -3.19 3.18
C PHE A 114 -8.73 -3.40 1.68
N ALA A 115 -8.03 -4.35 1.06
CA ALA A 115 -8.18 -4.65 -0.36
C ALA A 115 -9.61 -5.10 -0.71
N ALA A 116 -10.24 -5.90 0.14
CA ALA A 116 -11.64 -6.31 -0.01
C ALA A 116 -12.59 -5.10 0.05
N ALA A 117 -12.38 -4.19 1.01
CA ALA A 117 -13.16 -2.96 1.14
C ALA A 117 -12.96 -2.03 -0.06
N ALA A 118 -11.72 -1.85 -0.52
CA ALA A 118 -11.38 -1.00 -1.66
C ALA A 118 -11.93 -1.56 -2.99
N ALA A 119 -11.88 -2.88 -3.19
CA ALA A 119 -12.53 -3.53 -4.32
C ALA A 119 -14.05 -3.35 -4.29
N GLY A 120 -14.67 -3.51 -3.12
CA GLY A 120 -16.11 -3.24 -2.94
C GLY A 120 -16.48 -1.79 -3.25
N ALA A 121 -15.69 -0.84 -2.76
CA ALA A 121 -15.85 0.58 -3.06
C ALA A 121 -15.68 0.88 -4.56
N GLN A 122 -14.71 0.26 -5.22
CA GLN A 122 -14.50 0.41 -6.66
C GLN A 122 -15.70 -0.11 -7.47
N VAL A 123 -16.26 -1.27 -7.10
CA VAL A 123 -17.48 -1.81 -7.74
C VAL A 123 -18.66 -0.85 -7.55
N ALA A 124 -18.88 -0.38 -6.33
CA ALA A 124 -19.97 0.54 -6.03
C ALA A 124 -19.84 1.87 -6.79
N LEU A 125 -18.65 2.49 -6.77
CA LEU A 125 -18.37 3.74 -7.48
C LEU A 125 -18.47 3.57 -9.01
N ALA A 126 -18.11 2.40 -9.55
CA ALA A 126 -18.25 2.10 -10.97
C ALA A 126 -19.73 1.94 -11.36
N GLY A 127 -20.56 1.34 -10.50
CA GLY A 127 -22.00 1.24 -10.68
C GLY A 127 -22.69 2.61 -10.77
N GLU A 128 -22.21 3.60 -10.01
CA GLU A 128 -22.67 4.99 -10.05
C GLU A 128 -22.02 5.83 -11.17
N GLY A 129 -21.12 5.24 -11.96
CA GLY A 129 -20.40 5.93 -13.04
C GLY A 129 -19.37 6.98 -12.57
N LEU A 130 -19.01 6.99 -11.28
CA LEU A 130 -18.04 7.93 -10.68
C LEU A 130 -16.58 7.57 -11.01
N VAL A 131 -16.30 6.29 -11.23
CA VAL A 131 -15.00 5.79 -11.66
C VAL A 131 -15.15 4.99 -12.95
N ASP A 132 -14.11 5.00 -13.78
CA ASP A 132 -14.05 4.23 -15.01
C ASP A 132 -13.62 2.78 -14.77
N ALA A 133 -13.48 2.05 -15.88
CA ALA A 133 -13.03 0.67 -15.87
C ALA A 133 -11.61 0.47 -15.31
N LEU A 134 -10.79 1.51 -15.22
CA LEU A 134 -9.44 1.47 -14.66
C LEU A 134 -9.40 1.99 -13.22
N GLY A 135 -10.58 2.19 -12.60
CA GLY A 135 -10.71 2.74 -11.26
C GLY A 135 -10.35 4.22 -11.18
N GLN A 136 -10.22 4.91 -12.32
CA GLN A 136 -9.91 6.33 -12.35
C GLN A 136 -11.20 7.15 -12.25
N SER A 137 -11.19 8.17 -11.40
CA SER A 137 -12.31 9.08 -11.24
C SER A 137 -12.65 9.80 -12.54
N ARG A 138 -13.95 9.86 -12.85
CA ARG A 138 -14.49 10.60 -14.00
C ARG A 138 -14.90 12.05 -13.66
N SER A 139 -14.84 12.43 -12.39
CA SER A 139 -15.31 13.73 -11.91
C SER A 139 -14.18 14.48 -11.22
N ALA A 140 -13.88 15.68 -11.72
CA ALA A 140 -12.91 16.57 -11.10
C ALA A 140 -13.36 16.98 -9.68
N LEU A 141 -14.67 17.08 -9.41
CA LEU A 141 -15.19 17.33 -8.07
C LEU A 141 -14.93 16.16 -7.11
N PHE A 142 -15.16 14.92 -7.56
CA PHE A 142 -14.87 13.73 -6.74
C PHE A 142 -13.37 13.58 -6.47
N SER A 143 -12.55 13.79 -7.51
CA SER A 143 -11.09 13.81 -7.38
C SER A 143 -10.60 14.91 -6.44
N GLY A 144 -11.18 16.11 -6.54
CA GLY A 144 -10.89 17.23 -5.64
C GLY A 144 -11.25 16.91 -4.19
N ALA A 145 -12.42 16.32 -3.96
CA ALA A 145 -12.86 15.89 -2.63
C ALA A 145 -11.94 14.83 -2.02
N LEU A 146 -11.49 13.84 -2.80
CA LEU A 146 -10.52 12.84 -2.36
C LEU A 146 -9.17 13.46 -2.00
N LEU A 147 -8.66 14.37 -2.83
CA LEU A 147 -7.39 15.08 -2.57
C LEU A 147 -7.47 15.96 -1.32
N ILE A 148 -8.53 16.76 -1.17
CA ILE A 148 -8.74 17.60 0.01
C ILE A 148 -8.92 16.72 1.26
N GLY A 149 -9.69 15.64 1.17
CA GLY A 149 -9.89 14.70 2.28
C GLY A 149 -8.60 14.03 2.73
N ALA A 150 -7.79 13.53 1.79
CA ALA A 150 -6.48 12.95 2.09
C ALA A 150 -5.50 13.98 2.64
N GLY A 151 -5.53 15.21 2.11
CA GLY A 151 -4.73 16.32 2.60
C GLY A 151 -5.13 16.78 4.01
N ALA A 152 -6.42 16.86 4.32
CA ALA A 152 -6.91 17.13 5.67
C ALA A 152 -6.54 16.00 6.64
N TYR A 153 -6.60 14.75 6.19
CA TYR A 153 -6.21 13.59 6.98
C TYR A 153 -4.72 13.65 7.41
N GLN A 154 -3.86 14.32 6.64
CA GLN A 154 -2.46 14.55 7.00
C GLN A 154 -2.28 15.28 8.33
N PHE A 155 -3.22 16.16 8.68
CA PHE A 155 -3.18 16.95 9.91
C PHE A 155 -3.99 16.32 11.06
N SER A 156 -4.59 15.15 10.83
CA SER A 156 -5.43 14.50 11.84
C SER A 156 -4.63 13.92 13.00
N ALA A 157 -5.19 14.00 14.22
CA ALA A 157 -4.62 13.38 15.41
C ALA A 157 -4.49 11.85 15.25
N VAL A 158 -5.42 11.22 14.52
CA VAL A 158 -5.40 9.79 14.23
C VAL A 158 -4.17 9.43 13.42
N LYS A 159 -3.90 10.13 12.30
CA LYS A 159 -2.70 9.88 11.50
C LYS A 159 -1.43 10.12 12.30
N ALA A 160 -1.36 11.22 13.05
CA ALA A 160 -0.20 11.53 13.88
C ALA A 160 0.10 10.41 14.90
N ALA A 161 -0.94 9.89 15.58
CA ALA A 161 -0.81 8.80 16.55
C ALA A 161 -0.36 7.48 15.89
N CYS A 162 -0.94 7.12 14.74
CA CYS A 162 -0.53 5.94 13.98
C CYS A 162 0.93 6.06 13.50
N LEU A 163 1.30 7.22 12.97
CA LEU A 163 2.63 7.47 12.42
C LEU A 163 3.72 7.46 13.49
N ALA A 164 3.43 7.98 14.69
CA ALA A 164 4.34 7.89 15.83
C ALA A 164 4.68 6.43 16.17
N ARG A 165 3.68 5.53 16.16
CA ARG A 165 3.89 4.10 16.40
C ARG A 165 4.67 3.42 15.26
N CYS A 166 4.36 3.76 14.00
CA CYS A 166 5.12 3.25 12.85
C CYS A 166 6.60 3.68 12.85
N ARG A 167 6.91 4.89 13.34
CA ARG A 167 8.28 5.44 13.39
C ARG A 167 9.14 4.86 14.51
N HIS A 168 8.52 4.27 15.53
CA HIS A 168 9.19 3.72 16.71
C HIS A 168 8.79 2.24 16.93
N PRO A 169 9.21 1.33 16.04
CA PRO A 169 8.81 -0.08 16.11
C PRO A 169 9.31 -0.78 17.37
N LEU A 170 10.47 -0.41 17.92
CA LEU A 170 11.01 -1.03 19.14
C LEU A 170 10.08 -0.83 20.34
N THR A 171 9.73 0.43 20.62
CA THR A 171 8.81 0.74 21.73
C THR A 171 7.42 0.15 21.51
N PHE A 172 6.97 0.08 20.25
CA PHE A 172 5.72 -0.55 19.89
C PHE A 172 5.70 -2.04 20.25
N PHE A 173 6.72 -2.80 19.84
CA PHE A 173 6.78 -4.24 20.12
C PHE A 173 7.06 -4.54 21.59
N MET A 174 7.90 -3.75 22.26
CA MET A 174 8.12 -3.92 23.71
C MET A 174 6.82 -3.79 24.49
N ALA A 175 5.94 -2.87 24.10
CA ALA A 175 4.65 -2.66 24.77
C ALA A 175 3.61 -3.77 24.53
N HIS A 176 3.78 -4.59 23.48
CA HIS A 176 2.80 -5.61 23.07
C HIS A 176 3.41 -7.00 22.89
N TRP A 177 4.62 -7.23 23.41
CA TRP A 177 5.41 -8.42 23.13
C TRP A 177 4.67 -9.71 23.53
N ASP A 178 4.05 -9.68 24.72
CA ASP A 178 3.40 -10.82 25.34
C ASP A 178 2.13 -11.29 24.61
N GLU A 179 1.60 -10.49 23.68
CA GLU A 179 0.42 -10.86 22.90
C GLU A 179 0.71 -11.90 21.80
N GLY A 180 1.99 -12.14 21.53
CA GLY A 180 2.45 -13.08 20.51
C GLY A 180 2.49 -12.48 19.10
N PRO A 181 3.16 -13.19 18.16
CA PRO A 181 3.52 -12.64 16.85
C PRO A 181 2.30 -12.29 15.98
N TRP A 182 1.27 -13.14 15.95
CA TRP A 182 0.09 -12.90 15.10
C TRP A 182 -0.67 -11.63 15.50
N ARG A 183 -0.95 -11.45 16.80
CA ARG A 183 -1.64 -10.26 17.32
C ARG A 183 -0.80 -8.99 17.13
N ASN A 184 0.51 -9.08 17.35
CA ASN A 184 1.45 -8.01 17.01
C ASN A 184 1.37 -7.64 15.52
N GLY A 185 1.25 -8.64 14.64
CA GLY A 185 1.07 -8.46 13.20
C GLY A 185 -0.21 -7.69 12.86
N LEU A 186 -1.34 -8.11 13.44
CA LEU A 186 -2.63 -7.42 13.28
C LEU A 186 -2.56 -5.97 13.77
N ARG A 187 -1.98 -5.72 14.94
CA ARG A 187 -1.83 -4.35 15.47
C ARG A 187 -0.94 -3.49 14.57
N LEU A 188 0.19 -4.03 14.14
CA LEU A 188 1.08 -3.34 13.21
C LEU A 188 0.35 -3.02 11.90
N GLY A 189 -0.45 -3.97 11.39
CA GLY A 189 -1.29 -3.80 10.21
C GLY A 189 -2.30 -2.66 10.39
N LEU A 190 -3.04 -2.63 11.49
CA LEU A 190 -4.03 -1.59 11.79
C LEU A 190 -3.40 -0.21 11.96
N VAL A 191 -2.25 -0.13 12.63
CA VAL A 191 -1.49 1.12 12.78
C VAL A 191 -0.97 1.61 11.41
N CYS A 192 -0.44 0.69 10.60
CA CYS A 192 0.05 0.96 9.25
C CYS A 192 -1.08 1.44 8.33
N LEU A 193 -2.22 0.75 8.34
CA LEU A 193 -3.41 1.14 7.59
C LEU A 193 -3.91 2.51 8.05
N GLY A 194 -3.99 2.74 9.37
CA GLY A 194 -4.40 4.01 9.94
C GLY A 194 -3.56 5.21 9.48
N CYS A 195 -2.27 5.06 9.21
CA CYS A 195 -1.47 6.18 8.69
C CYS A 195 -1.54 6.37 7.16
N CYS A 196 -1.91 5.33 6.39
CA CYS A 196 -1.75 5.33 4.93
C CYS A 196 -3.06 5.19 4.13
N TRP A 197 -4.17 4.79 4.74
CA TRP A 197 -5.41 4.46 4.01
C TRP A 197 -5.92 5.62 3.14
N ALA A 198 -5.82 6.86 3.64
CA ALA A 198 -6.29 8.04 2.92
C ALA A 198 -5.43 8.31 1.67
N LEU A 199 -4.11 8.08 1.74
CA LEU A 199 -3.22 8.19 0.58
C LEU A 199 -3.45 7.03 -0.39
N MET A 200 -3.77 5.83 0.11
CA MET A 200 -4.16 4.70 -0.73
C MET A 200 -5.45 4.97 -1.51
N ALA A 201 -6.42 5.68 -0.92
CA ALA A 201 -7.64 6.09 -1.61
C ALA A 201 -7.37 7.04 -2.80
N LEU A 202 -6.22 7.73 -2.83
CA LEU A 202 -5.84 8.56 -3.98
C LEU A 202 -5.49 7.73 -5.23
N ALA A 203 -5.41 6.41 -5.14
CA ALA A 203 -5.36 5.54 -6.30
C ALA A 203 -6.58 5.73 -7.22
N PHE A 204 -7.74 6.13 -6.68
CA PHE A 204 -8.90 6.50 -7.49
C PHE A 204 -8.71 7.82 -8.28
N VAL A 205 -7.79 8.68 -7.86
CA VAL A 205 -7.47 9.95 -8.55
C VAL A 205 -6.43 9.71 -9.64
N GLY A 206 -5.32 9.06 -9.29
CA GLY A 206 -4.21 8.78 -10.23
C GLY A 206 -4.46 7.62 -11.18
N GLY A 207 -5.49 6.81 -10.94
CA GLY A 207 -5.77 5.54 -11.60
C GLY A 207 -5.10 4.37 -10.87
N THR A 208 -5.84 3.28 -10.62
CA THR A 208 -5.34 2.14 -9.84
C THR A 208 -4.24 1.35 -10.55
N MET A 209 -4.07 1.60 -11.86
CA MET A 209 -3.06 0.96 -12.72
C MET A 209 -1.90 1.90 -13.09
N ASN A 210 -1.87 3.13 -12.54
CA ASN A 210 -0.80 4.07 -12.81
C ASN A 210 0.42 3.77 -11.92
N LEU A 211 1.34 2.96 -12.45
CA LEU A 211 2.55 2.53 -11.73
C LEU A 211 3.43 3.71 -11.28
N ALA A 212 3.48 4.80 -12.04
CA ALA A 212 4.26 5.98 -11.66
C ALA A 212 3.64 6.65 -10.43
N PHE A 213 2.32 6.80 -10.40
CA PHE A 213 1.59 7.32 -9.25
C PHE A 213 1.74 6.39 -8.03
N MET A 214 1.60 5.08 -8.21
CA MET A 214 1.80 4.08 -7.16
C MET A 214 3.23 4.11 -6.60
N GLY A 215 4.24 4.20 -7.46
CA GLY A 215 5.64 4.31 -7.07
C GLY A 215 5.88 5.57 -6.25
N LEU A 216 5.40 6.72 -6.73
CA LEU A 216 5.50 7.99 -6.01
C LEU A 216 4.80 7.92 -4.64
N ALA A 217 3.57 7.41 -4.59
CA ALA A 217 2.82 7.26 -3.35
C ALA A 217 3.53 6.33 -2.36
N THR A 218 4.12 5.23 -2.84
CA THR A 218 4.92 4.31 -2.02
C THR A 218 6.11 5.01 -1.41
N VAL A 219 6.87 5.77 -2.20
CA VAL A 219 8.02 6.55 -1.73
C VAL A 219 7.58 7.56 -0.68
N LEU A 220 6.54 8.35 -0.95
CA LEU A 220 6.03 9.34 -0.01
C LEU A 220 5.60 8.69 1.31
N MET A 221 4.81 7.61 1.27
CA MET A 221 4.37 6.89 2.47
C MET A 221 5.54 6.25 3.23
N ALA A 222 6.56 5.75 2.53
CA ALA A 222 7.78 5.26 3.16
C ALA A 222 8.53 6.39 3.88
N LEU A 223 8.70 7.53 3.21
CA LEU A 223 9.35 8.72 3.78
C LEU A 223 8.61 9.26 5.01
N GLU A 224 7.27 9.24 5.01
CA GLU A 224 6.47 9.61 6.18
C GLU A 224 6.74 8.71 7.38
N LYS A 225 7.00 7.41 7.16
CA LYS A 225 7.28 6.44 8.22
C LYS A 225 8.72 6.47 8.70
N LEU A 226 9.62 7.17 8.02
CA LEU A 226 10.99 7.41 8.49
C LEU A 226 10.99 8.52 9.55
N SER A 227 11.52 8.22 10.75
CA SER A 227 11.47 9.13 11.91
C SER A 227 12.13 10.50 11.66
N ARG A 228 13.25 10.54 10.93
CA ARG A 228 13.98 11.79 10.64
C ARG A 228 13.30 12.67 9.59
N LEU A 229 12.78 12.05 8.52
CA LEU A 229 12.25 12.75 7.35
C LEU A 229 10.76 13.04 7.49
N GLY A 230 10.01 12.16 8.13
CA GLY A 230 8.55 12.20 8.10
C GLY A 230 7.95 13.46 8.72
N ARG A 231 8.63 14.14 9.66
CA ARG A 231 8.17 15.42 10.22
C ARG A 231 8.12 16.54 9.18
N PHE A 232 9.00 16.46 8.17
CA PHE A 232 9.12 17.45 7.12
C PHE A 232 8.29 17.10 5.88
N VAL A 233 7.83 15.85 5.75
CA VAL A 233 7.11 15.37 4.57
C VAL A 233 5.60 15.52 4.74
N SER A 234 5.04 15.15 5.89
CA SER A 234 3.58 15.05 6.05
C SER A 234 2.84 16.38 5.92
N ALA A 235 3.37 17.47 6.51
CA ALA A 235 2.72 18.77 6.45
C ALA A 235 2.75 19.39 5.03
N PRO A 236 3.89 19.48 4.33
CA PRO A 236 3.90 19.94 2.94
C PRO A 236 3.05 19.07 2.02
N LEU A 237 3.06 17.74 2.19
CA LEU A 237 2.22 16.84 1.41
C LEU A 237 0.73 17.14 1.63
N GLY A 238 0.31 17.37 2.88
CA GLY A 238 -1.06 17.77 3.19
C GLY A 238 -1.48 19.07 2.50
N VAL A 239 -0.63 20.10 2.57
CA VAL A 239 -0.89 21.38 1.89
C VAL A 239 -0.99 21.20 0.37
N ILE A 240 -0.04 20.49 -0.24
CA ILE A 240 -0.02 20.24 -1.69
C ILE A 240 -1.30 19.52 -2.13
N LEU A 241 -1.73 18.49 -1.38
CA LEU A 241 -2.96 17.75 -1.69
C LEU A 241 -4.20 18.63 -1.60
N ILE A 242 -4.31 19.48 -0.57
CA ILE A 242 -5.43 20.41 -0.43
C ILE A 242 -5.45 21.41 -1.58
N LEU A 243 -4.31 22.04 -1.89
CA LEU A 243 -4.22 23.02 -2.97
C LEU A 243 -4.52 22.39 -4.34
N ALA A 244 -4.01 21.18 -4.60
CA ALA A 244 -4.31 20.45 -5.83
C ALA A 244 -5.81 20.14 -5.94
N GLY A 245 -6.44 19.71 -4.84
CA GLY A 245 -7.87 19.42 -4.82
C GLY A 245 -8.74 20.67 -4.99
N LEU A 246 -8.36 21.80 -4.38
CA LEU A 246 -9.02 23.10 -4.60
C LEU A 246 -8.87 23.57 -6.05
N GLY A 247 -7.69 23.40 -6.65
CA GLY A 247 -7.45 23.72 -8.06
C GLY A 247 -8.32 22.89 -9.01
N LEU A 248 -8.45 21.58 -8.76
CA LEU A 248 -9.35 20.70 -9.49
C LEU A 248 -10.82 21.11 -9.33
N ALA A 249 -11.27 21.43 -8.12
CA ALA A 249 -12.62 21.92 -7.91
C ALA A 249 -12.88 23.25 -8.64
N ALA A 250 -11.94 24.19 -8.58
CA ALA A 250 -12.05 25.47 -9.29
C ALA A 250 -12.14 25.31 -10.82
N SER A 251 -11.42 24.33 -11.39
CA SER A 251 -11.47 24.04 -12.84
C SER A 251 -12.80 23.52 -13.36
N THR A 252 -13.76 23.19 -12.47
CA THR A 252 -15.12 22.82 -12.88
C THR A 252 -16.08 24.00 -12.96
N ILE A 253 -15.65 25.18 -12.51
CA ILE A 253 -16.48 26.41 -12.45
C ILE A 253 -16.11 27.38 -13.59
N ILE A 254 -14.93 27.21 -14.20
CA ILE A 254 -14.39 28.03 -15.31
C ILE A 254 -14.63 27.28 -16.62
#